data_AF-A0A497MQS9-F1
#
_entry.id   AF-A0A497MQS9-F1
#
_cell.length_a   1.000
_cell.length_b   1.000
_cell.length_c   1.000
_cell.angle_alpha   90.00
_cell.angle_beta   90.00
_cell.angle_gamma   90.00
#
_symmetry.space_group_name_H-M   'P 1'
#
loop_
_entity.id
_entity.type
_entity.pdbx_description
1 polymer ?
#
loop_
_entity_poly.entity_id
_entity_poly.type
_entity_poly.pdbx_seq_one_letter_code
_entity_poly.pdbx_strand_id
1 'polypeptide(L)'
;SRRAELLAPLKIQDLFEEGGITIDMNKCWGVECKICIDLCPTNALYWRMGKVAVTEELCLHCLACVLNCIVDDCIHVWRLRPDGTREEYSKPRDVLMLVKRLNSKKSVDMTKKRFPTLEAYLRRYRPLLRRLFPTR
;
A
#
# COMPACT_ATOMS: atom_id res chain seq x y z
N SER A 1 -11.50 16.91 -8.08
CA SER A 1 -11.23 17.54 -6.77
C SER A 1 -9.90 18.27 -6.87
N ARG A 2 -9.67 19.30 -6.03
CA ARG A 2 -8.38 20.02 -6.00
C ARG A 2 -7.18 19.07 -5.85
N ARG A 3 -7.29 18.04 -5.02
CA ARG A 3 -6.30 16.96 -4.89
C ARG A 3 -6.03 16.25 -6.23
N ALA A 4 -7.07 15.86 -6.98
CA ALA A 4 -6.92 15.21 -8.27
C ALA A 4 -6.21 16.09 -9.31
N GLU A 5 -6.49 17.40 -9.33
CA GLU A 5 -5.83 18.37 -10.21
C GLU A 5 -4.34 18.50 -9.89
N LEU A 6 -3.98 18.60 -8.61
CA LEU A 6 -2.59 18.70 -8.16
C LEU A 6 -1.78 17.42 -8.43
N LEU A 7 -2.41 16.26 -8.40
CA LEU A 7 -1.76 14.96 -8.59
C LEU A 7 -1.68 14.52 -10.05
N ALA A 8 -2.47 15.11 -10.95
CA ALA A 8 -2.53 14.74 -12.36
C ALA A 8 -1.14 14.70 -13.05
N PRO A 9 -0.21 15.66 -12.82
CA PRO A 9 1.12 15.61 -13.42
C PRO A 9 1.97 14.41 -13.00
N LEU A 10 1.73 13.88 -11.79
CA LEU A 10 2.50 12.77 -11.22
C LEU A 10 2.11 11.41 -11.82
N LYS A 11 0.98 11.34 -12.55
CA LYS A 11 0.42 10.08 -13.10
C LYS A 11 0.22 9.00 -12.03
N ILE A 12 -0.02 9.42 -10.78
CA ILE A 12 -0.31 8.52 -9.66
C ILE A 12 -1.82 8.38 -9.55
N GLN A 13 -2.29 7.14 -9.36
CA GLN A 13 -3.69 6.87 -9.13
C GLN A 13 -4.07 7.16 -7.67
N ASP A 14 -5.01 8.08 -7.47
CA ASP A 14 -5.69 8.25 -6.18
C ASP A 14 -6.78 7.16 -6.04
N LEU A 15 -6.65 6.35 -5.00
CA LEU A 15 -7.50 5.17 -4.77
C LEU A 15 -8.50 5.36 -3.64
N PHE A 16 -8.48 6.51 -2.96
CA PHE A 16 -9.26 6.74 -1.74
C PHE A 16 -10.11 8.00 -1.91
N GLU A 17 -11.34 7.95 -1.42
CA GLU A 17 -12.24 9.10 -1.50
C GLU A 17 -11.81 10.15 -0.48
N GLU A 18 -11.64 9.72 0.76
CA GLU A 18 -11.26 10.53 1.91
C GLU A 18 -10.15 9.89 2.72
N GLY A 19 -9.53 10.66 3.59
CA GLY A 19 -8.54 10.19 4.53
C GLY A 19 -7.96 11.32 5.35
N GLY A 20 -7.07 10.95 6.26
CA GLY A 20 -6.27 11.90 7.02
C GLY A 20 -5.04 11.24 7.61
N ILE A 21 -4.09 12.08 8.00
CA ILE A 21 -2.83 11.68 8.61
C ILE A 21 -2.55 12.52 9.85
N THR A 22 -2.08 11.88 10.89
CA THR A 22 -1.60 12.53 12.11
C THR A 22 -0.22 12.01 12.48
N ILE A 23 0.61 12.88 13.04
CA ILE A 23 1.98 12.55 13.46
C ILE A 23 2.14 12.95 14.92
N ASP A 24 2.47 11.99 15.78
CA ASP A 24 2.79 12.22 17.17
C ASP A 24 4.25 12.69 17.29
N MET A 25 4.44 14.00 17.39
CA MET A 25 5.77 14.60 17.51
C MET A 25 6.47 14.29 18.84
N ASN A 26 5.79 13.71 19.84
CA ASN A 26 6.43 13.23 21.06
C ASN A 26 7.11 11.87 20.86
N LYS A 27 6.71 11.11 19.84
CA LYS A 27 7.28 9.80 19.47
C LYS A 27 8.22 9.88 18.28
N CYS A 28 8.05 10.89 17.43
CA CYS A 28 8.88 11.08 16.25
C CYS A 28 10.36 11.14 16.64
N TRP A 29 11.21 10.37 15.94
CA TRP A 29 12.67 10.39 16.15
C TRP A 29 13.29 11.78 15.91
N GLY A 30 12.63 12.63 15.13
CA GLY A 30 13.05 14.01 14.89
C GLY A 30 13.85 14.20 13.61
N VAL A 31 14.49 15.37 13.51
CA VAL A 31 15.04 15.97 12.27
C VAL A 31 16.07 15.12 11.54
N GLU A 32 16.73 14.21 12.25
CA GLU A 32 17.72 13.27 11.69
C GLU A 32 17.07 12.11 10.93
N CYS A 33 15.81 11.77 11.22
CA CYS A 33 15.08 10.70 10.54
C CYS A 33 14.20 11.25 9.42
N LYS A 34 14.50 10.91 8.16
CA LYS A 34 13.77 11.42 6.98
C LYS A 34 12.97 10.37 6.22
N ILE A 35 12.87 9.15 6.77
CA ILE A 35 12.33 7.98 6.06
C ILE A 35 10.92 8.23 5.50
N CYS A 36 10.00 8.81 6.29
CA CYS A 36 8.63 9.06 5.83
C CYS A 36 8.53 10.16 4.77
N ILE A 37 9.47 11.12 4.77
CA ILE A 37 9.56 12.20 3.80
C ILE A 37 10.10 11.65 2.48
N ASP A 38 11.23 10.94 2.54
CA ASP A 38 11.94 10.44 1.36
C ASP A 38 11.13 9.37 0.60
N LEU A 39 10.30 8.60 1.31
CA LEU A 39 9.45 7.57 0.71
C LEU A 39 8.07 8.08 0.28
N CYS A 40 7.74 9.35 0.53
CA CYS A 40 6.44 9.90 0.16
C CYS A 40 6.35 10.08 -1.37
N PRO A 41 5.48 9.35 -2.08
CA PRO A 41 5.46 9.38 -3.55
C PRO A 41 4.98 10.72 -4.13
N THR A 42 4.37 11.57 -3.31
CA THR A 42 3.79 12.86 -3.71
C THR A 42 4.47 14.05 -3.04
N ASN A 43 5.53 13.82 -2.25
CA ASN A 43 6.19 14.85 -1.44
C ASN A 43 5.22 15.62 -0.51
N ALA A 44 4.18 14.94 -0.01
CA ALA A 44 3.21 15.53 0.92
C ALA A 44 3.80 15.81 2.31
N LEU A 45 4.89 15.14 2.68
CA LEU A 45 5.56 15.25 3.98
C LEU A 45 6.84 16.08 3.84
N TYR A 46 7.08 17.02 4.75
CA TYR A 46 8.26 17.88 4.74
C TYR A 46 8.62 18.40 6.13
N TRP A 47 9.86 18.88 6.31
CA TRP A 47 10.28 19.52 7.55
C TRP A 47 9.79 20.98 7.63
N ARG A 48 9.17 21.33 8.76
CA ARG A 48 8.79 22.70 9.09
C ARG A 48 9.01 22.95 10.58
N MET A 49 9.89 23.89 10.92
CA MET A 49 10.17 24.29 12.31
C MET A 49 10.47 23.10 13.24
N GLY A 50 11.31 22.16 12.78
CA GLY A 50 11.69 20.97 13.55
C GLY A 50 10.61 19.89 13.68
N LYS A 51 9.48 20.04 13.00
CA LYS A 51 8.39 19.05 12.96
C LYS A 51 8.11 18.58 11.54
N VAL A 52 7.59 17.37 11.41
CA VAL A 52 7.09 16.89 10.12
C VAL A 52 5.72 17.53 9.88
N ALA A 53 5.62 18.31 8.82
CA ALA A 53 4.37 18.91 8.35
C ALA A 53 3.81 18.11 7.17
N VAL A 54 2.49 18.19 6.99
CA VAL A 54 1.76 17.52 5.93
C VAL A 54 1.05 18.55 5.06
N THR A 55 1.19 18.43 3.75
CA THR A 55 0.28 19.05 2.78
C THR A 55 -0.84 18.06 2.44
N GLU A 56 -1.98 18.17 3.13
CA GLU A 56 -3.12 17.23 3.00
C GLU A 56 -3.61 17.08 1.55
N GLU A 57 -3.56 18.15 0.76
CA GLU A 57 -3.97 18.14 -0.65
C GLU A 57 -3.08 17.28 -1.55
N LEU A 58 -1.88 16.91 -1.09
CA LEU A 58 -0.96 16.01 -1.78
C LEU A 58 -0.93 14.62 -1.14
N CYS A 59 -1.54 14.43 0.03
CA CYS A 59 -1.52 13.15 0.73
C CYS A 59 -2.52 12.16 0.11
N LEU A 60 -2.00 11.00 -0.32
CA LEU A 60 -2.79 9.92 -0.90
C LEU A 60 -3.32 8.93 0.13
N HIS A 61 -2.95 9.06 1.41
CA HIS A 61 -3.27 8.07 2.45
C HIS A 61 -2.79 6.65 2.09
N CYS A 62 -1.65 6.56 1.37
CA CYS A 62 -1.14 5.30 0.81
C CYS A 62 -0.48 4.36 1.82
N LEU A 63 -0.26 4.83 3.06
CA LEU A 63 0.40 4.13 4.17
C LEU A 63 1.91 3.92 4.03
N ALA A 64 2.57 4.49 3.01
CA ALA A 64 4.03 4.37 2.86
C ALA A 64 4.79 4.90 4.09
N CYS A 65 4.32 6.02 4.66
CA CYS A 65 4.89 6.61 5.87
C CYS A 65 4.69 5.71 7.11
N VAL A 66 3.52 5.09 7.27
CA VAL A 66 3.24 4.17 8.39
C VAL A 66 4.05 2.89 8.25
N LEU A 67 4.15 2.33 7.03
CA LEU A 67 4.89 1.09 6.77
C LEU A 67 6.38 1.20 7.11
N ASN A 68 6.97 2.38 6.93
CA ASN A 68 8.41 2.57 7.06
C ASN A 68 8.81 3.38 8.29
N CYS A 69 7.85 3.84 9.11
CA CYS A 69 8.18 4.46 10.37
C CYS A 69 8.80 3.41 11.31
N ILE A 70 9.97 3.72 11.86
CA ILE A 70 10.67 2.84 12.81
C ILE A 70 10.07 2.91 14.23
N VAL A 71 9.14 3.83 14.46
CA VAL A 71 8.46 4.02 15.75
C VAL A 71 6.98 3.70 15.58
N ASP A 72 6.53 2.64 16.22
CA ASP A 72 5.11 2.27 16.27
C ASP A 72 4.27 3.43 16.84
N ASP A 73 3.07 3.62 16.28
CA ASP A 73 2.10 4.62 16.73
C ASP A 73 2.60 6.08 16.64
N CYS A 74 3.69 6.34 15.90
CA CYS A 74 4.17 7.70 15.61
C CYS A 74 3.38 8.37 14.49
N ILE A 75 3.02 7.63 13.44
CA ILE A 75 2.24 8.13 12.31
C ILE A 75 0.98 7.30 12.23
N HIS A 76 -0.15 7.98 12.15
CA HIS A 76 -1.45 7.34 12.07
C HIS A 76 -2.18 7.85 10.82
N VAL A 77 -2.68 6.92 10.00
CA VAL A 77 -3.36 7.25 8.75
C VAL A 77 -4.67 6.49 8.70
N TRP A 78 -5.76 7.20 8.39
CA TRP A 78 -7.05 6.61 8.06
C TRP A 78 -7.45 6.96 6.62
N ARG A 79 -8.27 6.12 6.01
CA ARG A 79 -8.76 6.31 4.62
C ARG A 79 -10.08 5.62 4.36
N LEU A 80 -10.85 6.15 3.41
CA LEU A 80 -12.10 5.59 2.94
C LEU A 80 -11.93 5.03 1.52
N ARG A 81 -12.28 3.75 1.34
CA ARG A 81 -12.31 3.11 0.02
C ARG A 81 -13.59 3.48 -0.74
N PRO A 82 -13.59 3.37 -2.08
CA PRO A 82 -14.81 3.57 -2.89
C PRO A 82 -15.97 2.61 -2.57
N ASP A 83 -15.71 1.51 -1.85
CA ASP A 83 -16.75 0.59 -1.37
C ASP A 83 -17.31 0.98 0.01
N GLY A 84 -16.92 2.15 0.55
CA GLY A 84 -17.31 2.63 1.87
C GLY A 84 -16.50 2.04 3.03
N THR A 85 -15.54 1.14 2.77
CA THR A 85 -14.71 0.55 3.83
C THR A 85 -13.75 1.60 4.38
N ARG A 86 -13.85 1.87 5.69
CA ARG A 86 -12.88 2.68 6.44
C ARG A 86 -11.74 1.81 6.95
N GLU A 87 -10.52 2.25 6.70
CA GLU A 87 -9.30 1.60 7.21
C GLU A 87 -8.46 2.59 8.00
N GLU A 88 -7.72 2.08 8.99
CA GLU A 88 -6.91 2.89 9.90
C GLU A 88 -5.68 2.09 10.35
N TYR A 89 -4.51 2.74 10.33
CA TYR A 89 -3.23 2.08 10.61
C TYR A 89 -2.24 3.03 11.26
N SER A 90 -1.53 2.52 12.26
CA SER A 90 -0.45 3.23 12.95
C SER A 90 0.84 2.42 13.12
N LYS A 91 0.83 1.14 12.71
CA LYS A 91 1.95 0.20 12.89
C LYS A 91 2.37 -0.41 11.55
N PRO A 92 3.68 -0.47 11.25
CA PRO A 92 4.23 -1.15 10.08
C PRO A 92 3.69 -2.57 9.89
N ARG A 93 3.56 -3.33 10.99
CA ARG A 93 3.07 -4.71 10.98
C ARG A 93 1.66 -4.82 10.38
N ASP A 94 0.76 -3.92 10.73
CA ASP A 94 -0.64 -3.98 10.28
C ASP A 94 -0.75 -3.63 8.80
N VAL A 95 0.07 -2.68 8.33
CA VAL A 95 0.19 -2.35 6.90
C VAL A 95 0.77 -3.53 6.12
N LEU A 96 1.80 -4.21 6.65
CA LEU A 96 2.36 -5.40 6.03
C LEU A 96 1.33 -6.53 5.93
N MET A 97 0.51 -6.74 6.96
CA MET A 97 -0.57 -7.72 6.95
C MET A 97 -1.66 -7.39 5.92
N LEU A 98 -2.00 -6.11 5.76
CA LEU A 98 -2.88 -5.66 4.69
C LEU A 98 -2.31 -6.00 3.31
N VAL A 99 -1.05 -5.63 3.05
CA VAL A 99 -0.41 -5.86 1.74
C VAL A 99 -0.33 -7.36 1.44
N LYS A 100 0.01 -8.19 2.43
CA LYS A 100 -0.03 -9.66 2.30
C LYS A 100 -1.42 -10.16 1.91
N ARG A 101 -2.47 -9.71 2.58
CA ARG A 101 -3.86 -10.09 2.28
C ARG A 101 -4.26 -9.71 0.84
N LEU A 102 -3.94 -8.48 0.43
CA LEU A 102 -4.23 -7.99 -0.92
C LEU A 102 -3.48 -8.80 -1.99
N ASN A 103 -2.20 -9.10 -1.75
CA ASN A 103 -1.39 -9.90 -2.67
C ASN A 103 -1.87 -11.34 -2.77
N SER A 104 -2.27 -11.96 -1.65
CA SER A 104 -2.87 -13.29 -1.64
C SER A 104 -4.16 -13.33 -2.47
N LYS A 105 -5.06 -12.35 -2.30
CA LYS A 105 -6.29 -12.25 -3.11
C LYS A 105 -5.98 -12.13 -4.60
N LYS A 106 -5.07 -11.21 -4.98
CA LYS A 106 -4.63 -11.04 -6.38
C LYS A 106 -4.03 -12.33 -6.94
N SER A 107 -3.20 -13.03 -6.16
CA SER A 107 -2.58 -14.31 -6.56
C SER A 107 -3.63 -15.39 -6.85
N VAL A 108 -4.62 -15.52 -5.97
CA VAL A 108 -5.75 -16.45 -6.17
C VAL A 108 -6.55 -16.08 -7.42
N ASP A 109 -6.88 -14.80 -7.60
CA ASP A 109 -7.63 -14.32 -8.76
C ASP A 109 -6.87 -14.58 -10.08
N MET A 110 -5.57 -14.34 -10.10
CA MET A 110 -4.72 -14.63 -11.26
C MET A 110 -4.62 -16.13 -11.54
N THR A 111 -4.55 -16.96 -10.49
CA THR A 111 -4.55 -18.43 -10.62
C THR A 111 -5.85 -18.91 -11.26
N LYS A 112 -7.00 -18.44 -10.77
CA LYS A 112 -8.32 -18.76 -11.33
C LYS A 112 -8.47 -18.29 -12.78
N LYS A 113 -7.98 -17.09 -13.12
CA LYS A 113 -7.99 -16.58 -14.51
C LYS A 113 -7.13 -17.44 -15.44
N ARG A 114 -5.96 -17.86 -14.99
CA ARG A 114 -5.02 -18.65 -15.80
C ARG A 114 -5.45 -20.11 -15.94
N PHE A 115 -6.08 -20.65 -14.90
CA PHE A 115 -6.53 -22.03 -14.80
C PHE A 115 -7.99 -22.09 -14.35
N PRO A 116 -8.93 -21.72 -15.23
CA PRO A 116 -10.35 -21.66 -14.88
C PRO A 116 -10.92 -23.04 -14.57
N THR A 117 -10.35 -24.10 -15.14
CA THR A 117 -10.74 -25.50 -14.90
C THR A 117 -9.53 -26.41 -14.79
N LEU A 118 -9.74 -27.61 -14.23
CA LEU A 118 -8.72 -28.65 -14.17
C LEU A 118 -8.27 -29.06 -15.58
N GLU A 119 -9.20 -29.16 -16.53
CA GLU A 119 -8.91 -29.49 -17.92
C GLU A 119 -8.00 -28.44 -18.56
N ALA A 120 -8.22 -27.14 -18.29
CA ALA A 120 -7.37 -26.07 -18.79
C ALA A 120 -5.94 -26.16 -18.22
N TYR A 121 -5.82 -26.47 -16.93
CA TYR A 121 -4.53 -26.71 -16.28
C TYR A 121 -3.81 -27.93 -16.88
N LEU A 122 -4.49 -29.08 -16.95
CA LEU A 122 -3.95 -30.31 -17.50
C LEU A 122 -3.58 -30.13 -18.97
N ARG A 123 -4.41 -29.48 -19.80
CA ARG A 123 -4.06 -29.21 -21.20
C ARG A 123 -2.73 -28.45 -21.32
N ARG A 124 -2.45 -27.51 -20.40
CA ARG A 124 -1.20 -26.74 -20.41
C ARG A 124 0.00 -27.54 -19.89
N TYR A 125 -0.17 -28.31 -18.80
CA TYR A 125 0.97 -28.92 -18.09
C TYR A 125 1.08 -30.43 -18.21
N ARG A 126 0.09 -31.14 -18.78
CA ARG A 126 0.12 -32.61 -18.97
C ARG A 126 1.38 -33.10 -19.71
N PRO A 127 1.92 -32.43 -20.75
CA PRO A 127 3.19 -32.85 -21.36
C PRO A 127 4.37 -32.78 -20.39
N LEU A 128 4.43 -31.73 -19.56
CA LEU A 128 5.43 -31.55 -18.52
C LEU A 128 5.27 -32.61 -17.42
N LEU A 129 4.05 -32.83 -16.95
CA LEU A 129 3.74 -33.81 -15.91
C LEU A 129 4.09 -35.23 -16.36
N ARG A 130 3.84 -35.60 -17.63
CA ARG A 130 4.24 -36.90 -18.19
C ARG A 130 5.77 -37.08 -18.26
N ARG A 131 6.52 -36.00 -18.50
CA ARG A 131 8.00 -36.04 -18.48
C ARG A 131 8.56 -36.18 -17.08
N LEU A 132 7.98 -35.47 -16.11
CA LEU A 132 8.43 -35.47 -14.71
C LEU A 132 8.00 -36.72 -13.95
N PHE A 133 6.83 -37.26 -14.29
CA PHE A 133 6.25 -38.46 -13.67
C PHE A 133 5.86 -39.46 -14.77
N PRO A 134 6.84 -40.15 -15.39
CA PRO A 134 6.54 -41.20 -16.33
C PRO A 134 5.79 -42.33 -15.60
N THR A 135 4.63 -42.70 -16.12
CA THR A 135 3.96 -43.94 -15.71
C THR A 135 4.87 -45.10 -16.10
N ARG A 136 5.20 -45.97 -15.13
CA ARG A 136 5.92 -47.23 -15.37
C ARG A 136 5.15 -48.10 -16.37
#